data_AF-A0A7C5Y8N9-F1
#
_entry.id   AF-A0A7C5Y8N9-F1
#
_cell.length_a   1.000
_cell.length_b   1.000
_cell.length_c   1.000
_cell.angle_alpha   90.00
_cell.angle_beta   90.00
_cell.angle_gamma   90.00
#
_symmetry.space_group_name_H-M   'P 1'
#
loop_
_entity.id
_entity.type
_entity.pdbx_description
1 polymer ?
#
loop_
_entity_poly.entity_id
_entity_poly.type
_entity_poly.pdbx_seq_one_letter_code
_entity_poly.pdbx_strand_id
1 'polypeptide(L)'
;LAKKLGISDISFSPLFEWESNREFWIEKSRKKELMKVLKKGLEVSREEGIKTNLKAIIKFGVWEHAMPKFCFAPWYMLFINANREAMMCCTLASLYKNKLGRVRSLKEVWFGKKMERMRERMRKGLLFEECKRCLPDFMELFNELYKKVGKWSLKR
;
A
#
# COMPACT_ATOMS: atom_id res chain seq x y z
N LEU A 1 -25.31 -7.75 5.50
CA LEU A 1 -25.58 -7.09 4.20
C LEU A 1 -24.77 -7.72 3.07
N ALA A 2 -23.44 -7.70 3.12
CA ALA A 2 -22.56 -8.21 2.06
C ALA A 2 -22.92 -9.61 1.53
N LYS A 3 -23.16 -10.59 2.42
CA LYS A 3 -23.62 -11.94 2.05
C LYS A 3 -24.94 -11.95 1.26
N LYS A 4 -25.91 -11.11 1.67
CA LYS A 4 -27.19 -10.97 0.96
C LYS A 4 -27.01 -10.38 -0.46
N LEU A 5 -25.94 -9.62 -0.66
CA LEU A 5 -25.58 -9.02 -1.95
C LEU A 5 -24.64 -9.91 -2.79
N GLY A 6 -24.31 -11.12 -2.32
CA GLY A 6 -23.39 -12.02 -3.03
C GLY A 6 -21.93 -11.53 -3.04
N ILE A 7 -21.54 -10.64 -2.12
CA ILE A 7 -20.17 -10.12 -2.04
C ILE A 7 -19.27 -11.17 -1.37
N SER A 8 -18.21 -11.59 -2.07
CA SER A 8 -17.22 -12.57 -1.58
C SER A 8 -16.02 -11.95 -0.87
N ASP A 9 -15.72 -10.68 -1.15
CA ASP A 9 -14.50 -10.00 -0.74
C ASP A 9 -14.80 -8.56 -0.31
N ILE A 10 -14.26 -8.13 0.84
CA ILE A 10 -14.31 -6.76 1.33
C ILE A 10 -12.92 -6.31 1.76
N SER A 11 -12.39 -5.29 1.09
CA SER A 11 -11.12 -4.67 1.45
C SER A 11 -11.34 -3.34 2.15
N PHE A 12 -10.58 -3.11 3.21
CA PHE A 12 -10.59 -1.88 3.99
C PHE A 12 -9.30 -1.10 3.72
N SER A 13 -9.38 0.20 3.48
CA SER A 13 -8.18 1.03 3.36
C SER A 13 -8.15 2.01 4.52
N PRO A 14 -7.02 2.14 5.25
CA PRO A 14 -6.83 3.25 6.16
C PRO A 14 -7.05 4.57 5.42
N LEU A 15 -7.82 5.46 6.05
CA LEU A 15 -8.05 6.78 5.49
C LEU A 15 -6.76 7.59 5.54
N PHE A 16 -6.34 8.17 4.42
CA PHE A 16 -5.30 9.18 4.44
C PHE A 16 -5.86 10.46 5.07
N GLU A 17 -5.15 11.02 6.03
CA GLU A 17 -5.54 12.25 6.71
C GLU A 17 -5.29 13.46 5.80
N TRP A 18 -6.36 14.18 5.46
CA TRP A 18 -6.38 15.44 4.71
C TRP A 18 -7.21 16.46 5.50
N GLU A 19 -6.98 17.75 5.30
CA GLU A 19 -7.76 18.77 6.03
C GLU A 19 -9.27 18.64 5.76
N SER A 20 -9.65 18.25 4.54
CA SER A 20 -11.04 18.06 4.13
C SER A 20 -11.74 16.85 4.73
N ASN A 21 -11.04 15.99 5.50
CA ASN A 21 -11.63 14.79 6.10
C ASN A 21 -11.30 14.66 7.59
N ARG A 22 -11.01 15.79 8.23
CA ARG A 22 -10.55 15.89 9.62
C ARG A 22 -11.51 15.28 10.62
N GLU A 23 -12.81 15.36 10.35
CA GLU A 23 -13.87 14.76 11.16
C GLU A 23 -13.82 13.23 11.21
N PHE A 24 -13.13 12.59 10.26
CA PHE A 24 -12.98 11.13 10.18
C PHE A 24 -11.63 10.64 10.73
N TRP A 25 -10.78 11.54 11.21
CA TRP A 25 -9.47 11.15 11.73
C TRP A 25 -9.62 10.30 12.99
N ILE A 26 -8.87 9.20 13.03
CA ILE A 26 -8.84 8.33 14.21
C ILE A 26 -7.63 8.71 15.02
N GLU A 27 -7.88 9.29 16.20
CA GLU A 27 -6.81 9.60 17.13
C GLU A 27 -6.05 8.33 17.56
N LYS A 28 -4.73 8.46 17.70
CA LYS A 28 -3.87 7.38 18.21
C LYS A 28 -4.28 6.91 19.62
N SER A 29 -4.90 7.79 20.41
CA SER A 29 -5.49 7.48 21.73
C SER A 29 -6.50 6.33 21.66
N ARG A 30 -7.26 6.22 20.56
CA ARG A 30 -8.28 5.20 20.32
C ARG A 30 -7.75 3.89 19.76
N LYS A 31 -6.42 3.71 19.69
CA LYS A 31 -5.79 2.49 19.13
C LYS A 31 -6.32 1.19 19.75
N LYS A 32 -6.52 1.13 21.07
CA LYS A 32 -7.04 -0.08 21.74
C LYS A 32 -8.45 -0.42 21.28
N GLU A 33 -9.32 0.59 21.19
CA GLU A 33 -10.71 0.45 20.73
C GLU A 33 -10.75 0.00 19.26
N LEU A 34 -9.97 0.68 18.39
CA LEU A 34 -9.84 0.31 16.98
C LEU A 34 -9.41 -1.16 16.82
N MET A 35 -8.39 -1.61 17.55
CA MET A 35 -7.94 -3.00 17.48
C MET A 35 -9.00 -4.00 17.93
N LYS A 36 -9.86 -3.64 18.89
CA LYS A 36 -10.99 -4.47 19.30
C LYS A 36 -12.02 -4.60 18.16
N VAL A 37 -12.34 -3.49 17.49
CA VAL A 37 -13.27 -3.47 16.36
C VAL A 37 -12.72 -4.26 15.18
N LEU A 38 -11.45 -4.08 14.82
CA LEU A 38 -10.82 -4.82 13.72
C LEU A 38 -10.81 -6.33 13.95
N LYS A 39 -10.49 -6.77 15.18
CA LYS A 39 -10.53 -8.19 15.56
C LYS A 39 -11.94 -8.78 15.46
N LYS A 40 -12.94 -8.08 15.98
CA LYS A 40 -14.35 -8.46 15.84
C LYS A 40 -14.78 -8.56 14.37
N GLY A 41 -14.37 -7.59 13.55
CA GLY A 41 -14.65 -7.62 12.11
C GLY A 41 -14.02 -8.82 11.41
N LEU A 42 -12.79 -9.20 11.80
CA LEU A 42 -12.11 -10.38 11.28
C LEU A 42 -12.83 -11.68 11.68
N GLU A 43 -13.30 -11.79 12.92
CA GLU A 43 -14.11 -12.92 13.39
C GLU A 43 -15.39 -13.07 12.56
N VAL A 44 -16.19 -11.99 12.46
CA VAL A 44 -17.43 -11.98 11.66
C VAL A 44 -17.16 -12.33 10.20
N SER A 45 -16.07 -11.83 9.61
CA SER A 45 -15.73 -12.15 8.22
C SER A 45 -15.49 -13.65 8.00
N ARG A 46 -14.91 -14.35 8.99
CA ARG A 46 -14.66 -15.79 8.92
C ARG A 46 -15.95 -16.59 9.04
N GLU A 47 -16.82 -16.21 9.98
CA GLU A 47 -18.13 -16.84 10.18
C GLU A 47 -19.00 -16.74 8.92
N GLU A 48 -18.93 -15.60 8.23
CA GLU A 48 -19.70 -15.35 7.02
C GLU A 48 -19.03 -15.84 5.72
N GLY A 49 -17.81 -16.38 5.81
CA GLY A 49 -17.05 -16.83 4.63
C GLY A 49 -16.65 -15.68 3.69
N ILE A 50 -16.55 -14.45 4.19
CA ILE A 50 -16.19 -13.26 3.42
C ILE A 50 -14.69 -13.00 3.58
N LYS A 51 -13.98 -12.90 2.46
CA LYS A 51 -12.55 -12.57 2.46
C LYS A 51 -12.35 -11.10 2.82
N THR A 52 -11.37 -10.82 3.66
CA THR A 52 -11.01 -9.45 4.02
C THR A 52 -9.50 -9.29 4.19
N ASN A 53 -9.05 -8.04 4.14
CA ASN A 53 -7.68 -7.66 4.45
C ASN A 53 -7.46 -7.24 5.91
N LEU A 54 -8.44 -7.47 6.80
CA LEU A 54 -8.36 -7.07 8.20
C LEU A 54 -7.16 -7.69 8.93
N LYS A 55 -6.74 -8.90 8.55
CA LYS A 55 -5.54 -9.55 9.08
C LYS A 55 -4.28 -8.72 8.80
N ALA A 56 -4.13 -8.20 7.57
CA ALA A 56 -3.01 -7.35 7.21
C ALA A 56 -3.05 -6.04 8.01
N ILE A 57 -4.22 -5.40 8.11
CA ILE A 57 -4.39 -4.15 8.88
C ILE A 57 -4.09 -4.35 10.36
N ILE A 58 -4.52 -5.47 10.96
CA ILE A 58 -4.20 -5.79 12.37
C ILE A 58 -2.69 -5.98 12.57
N LYS A 59 -2.02 -6.61 11.60
CA LYS A 59 -0.61 -6.95 11.67
C LYS A 59 0.31 -5.74 11.46
N PHE A 60 0.00 -4.91 10.46
CA PHE A 60 0.83 -3.76 10.10
C PHE A 60 0.33 -2.46 10.75
N GLY A 61 -0.93 -2.37 11.14
CA GLY A 61 -1.53 -1.16 11.72
C GLY A 61 -2.11 -0.21 10.67
N VAL A 62 -2.74 0.87 11.13
CA VAL A 62 -3.43 1.87 10.27
C VAL A 62 -2.67 3.19 10.09
N TRP A 63 -1.64 3.45 10.92
CA TRP A 63 -0.88 4.71 10.87
C TRP A 63 0.51 4.50 10.28
N GLU A 64 1.40 3.90 11.08
CA GLU A 64 2.79 3.63 10.73
C GLU A 64 3.18 2.20 11.10
N HIS A 65 4.06 1.64 10.30
CA HIS A 65 4.55 0.27 10.45
C HIS A 65 6.04 0.18 10.09
N ALA A 66 6.66 -0.95 10.45
CA ALA A 66 8.02 -1.23 10.01
C ALA A 66 8.09 -1.25 8.47
N MET A 67 9.14 -0.66 7.90
CA MET A 67 9.31 -0.60 6.45
C MET A 67 9.38 -2.01 5.83
N PRO A 68 8.89 -2.19 4.58
CA PRO A 68 9.00 -3.48 3.91
C PRO A 68 10.47 -3.83 3.70
N LYS A 69 10.82 -5.12 3.67
CA LYS A 69 12.20 -5.54 3.38
C LYS A 69 12.64 -5.13 1.97
N PHE A 70 11.68 -5.04 1.05
CA PHE A 70 11.87 -4.61 -0.32
C PHE A 70 10.55 -4.07 -0.87
N CYS A 71 10.60 -3.01 -1.67
CA CYS A 71 9.41 -2.45 -2.30
C CYS A 71 9.34 -2.84 -3.77
N PHE A 72 8.34 -3.65 -4.14
CA PHE A 72 8.13 -4.06 -5.53
C PHE A 72 7.27 -3.07 -6.34
N ALA A 73 6.78 -1.98 -5.73
CA ALA A 73 5.92 -1.00 -6.41
C ALA A 73 6.48 -0.52 -7.78
N PRO A 74 7.79 -0.24 -7.97
CA PRO A 74 8.33 0.17 -9.27
C PRO A 74 8.25 -0.87 -10.40
N TRP A 75 7.97 -2.13 -10.07
CA TRP A 75 7.79 -3.23 -11.02
C TRP A 75 6.34 -3.71 -11.08
N TYR A 76 5.55 -3.39 -10.05
CA TYR A 76 4.21 -3.92 -9.90
C TYR A 76 3.12 -2.96 -10.37
N MET A 77 3.35 -1.63 -10.27
CA MET A 77 2.27 -0.68 -10.47
C MET A 77 2.70 0.69 -11.02
N LEU A 78 1.78 1.31 -11.75
CA LEU A 78 1.84 2.68 -12.26
C LEU A 78 0.50 3.36 -11.99
N PHE A 79 0.54 4.60 -11.48
CA PHE A 79 -0.64 5.44 -11.32
C PHE A 79 -0.57 6.61 -12.28
N ILE A 80 -1.71 7.02 -12.83
CA ILE A 80 -1.84 8.20 -13.68
C ILE A 80 -2.99 9.02 -13.14
N ASN A 81 -2.74 10.26 -12.74
CA ASN A 81 -3.80 11.15 -12.27
C ASN A 81 -4.55 11.84 -13.44
N ALA A 82 -5.61 12.57 -13.12
CA ALA A 82 -6.41 13.32 -14.12
C ALA A 82 -5.59 14.36 -14.91
N ASN A 83 -4.46 14.83 -14.35
CA ASN A 83 -3.53 15.74 -15.01
C ASN A 83 -2.53 15.03 -15.95
N ARG A 84 -2.73 13.73 -16.20
CA ARG A 84 -1.84 12.86 -16.97
C ARG A 84 -0.43 12.76 -16.36
N GLU A 85 -0.26 12.99 -15.06
CA GLU A 85 1.03 12.76 -14.41
C GLU A 85 1.12 11.30 -13.95
N ALA A 86 2.20 10.63 -14.36
CA ALA A 86 2.54 9.31 -13.87
C ALA A 86 3.26 9.37 -12.53
N MET A 87 2.89 8.44 -11.65
CA MET A 87 3.44 8.26 -10.31
C MET A 87 3.60 6.77 -10.04
N MET A 88 4.42 6.41 -9.06
CA MET A 88 4.72 5.02 -8.74
C MET A 88 4.66 4.80 -7.23
N CYS A 89 3.73 3.96 -6.79
CA CYS A 89 3.21 3.83 -5.41
C CYS A 89 2.12 4.85 -5.03
N CYS A 90 1.04 4.35 -4.43
CA CYS A 90 -0.10 5.14 -3.95
C CYS A 90 0.30 6.09 -2.80
N THR A 91 1.11 5.62 -1.85
CA THR A 91 1.52 6.42 -0.68
C THR A 91 2.33 7.65 -1.09
N LEU A 92 3.27 7.48 -2.02
CA LEU A 92 4.09 8.59 -2.51
C LEU A 92 3.33 9.50 -3.48
N ALA A 93 2.34 8.96 -4.20
CA ALA A 93 1.45 9.72 -5.08
C ALA A 93 0.61 10.72 -4.28
N SER A 94 0.05 10.30 -3.13
CA SER A 94 -0.68 11.19 -2.21
C SER A 94 0.16 12.35 -1.69
N LEU A 95 1.49 12.23 -1.72
CA LEU A 95 2.43 13.25 -1.26
C LEU A 95 3.17 13.97 -2.39
N TYR A 96 2.86 13.63 -3.65
CA TYR A 96 3.55 14.15 -4.84
C TYR A 96 5.08 13.98 -4.85
N LYS A 97 5.62 12.98 -4.13
CA LYS A 97 7.07 12.75 -3.95
C LYS A 97 7.71 11.79 -4.97
N ASN A 98 6.96 11.33 -5.98
CA ASN A 98 7.36 10.25 -6.89
C ASN A 98 6.96 10.48 -8.36
N LYS A 99 6.86 11.75 -8.80
CA LYS A 99 6.43 12.08 -10.17
C LYS A 99 7.40 11.50 -11.22
N LEU A 100 6.88 10.63 -12.08
CA LEU A 100 7.57 10.12 -13.26
C LEU A 100 7.43 11.04 -14.47
N GLY A 101 6.49 11.99 -14.43
CA GLY A 101 6.28 13.00 -15.47
C GLY A 101 4.94 12.86 -16.18
N ARG A 102 4.64 13.78 -17.12
CA ARG A 102 3.42 13.70 -17.93
C ARG A 102 3.48 12.53 -18.89
N VAL A 103 2.40 11.76 -18.96
CA VAL A 103 2.27 10.59 -19.82
C VAL A 103 2.02 11.02 -21.26
N ARG A 104 2.96 10.69 -22.13
CA ARG A 104 2.78 10.68 -23.60
C ARG A 104 2.69 9.25 -24.12
N SER A 105 3.45 8.34 -23.51
CA SER A 105 3.44 6.91 -23.76
C SER A 105 3.68 6.14 -22.46
N LEU A 106 2.89 5.09 -22.22
CA LEU A 106 3.11 4.20 -21.06
C LEU A 106 4.47 3.51 -21.13
N LYS A 107 4.90 3.12 -22.33
CA LYS A 107 6.22 2.50 -22.56
C LYS A 107 7.35 3.44 -22.16
N GLU A 108 7.27 4.70 -22.58
CA GLU A 108 8.28 5.71 -22.23
C GLU A 108 8.35 5.98 -20.73
N VAL A 109 7.21 6.03 -20.05
CA VAL A 109 7.17 6.23 -18.60
C VAL A 109 7.74 5.00 -17.87
N TRP A 110 7.30 3.80 -18.26
CA TRP A 110 7.63 2.56 -17.57
C TRP A 110 9.08 2.12 -17.79
N PHE A 111 9.64 2.32 -18.99
CA PHE A 111 11.03 2.01 -19.32
C PHE A 111 11.94 3.25 -19.31
N GLY A 112 11.40 4.41 -18.92
CA GLY A 112 12.12 5.66 -18.91
C GLY A 112 13.13 5.78 -17.76
N LYS A 113 14.08 6.70 -17.93
CA LYS A 113 15.17 6.96 -16.96
C LYS A 113 14.66 7.22 -15.54
N LYS A 114 13.50 7.86 -15.37
CA LYS A 114 12.92 8.15 -14.04
C LYS A 114 12.44 6.88 -13.33
N MET A 115 11.71 6.00 -14.02
CA MET A 115 11.28 4.72 -13.44
C MET A 115 12.49 3.83 -13.14
N GLU A 116 13.49 3.80 -14.04
CA GLU A 116 14.70 2.99 -13.81
C GLU A 116 15.52 3.49 -12.61
N ARG A 117 15.66 4.81 -12.43
CA ARG A 117 16.28 5.38 -11.22
C ARG A 117 15.54 4.96 -9.94
N MET A 118 14.22 4.88 -9.99
CA MET A 118 13.44 4.44 -8.84
C MET A 118 13.61 2.94 -8.57
N ARG A 119 13.62 2.11 -9.60
CA ARG A 119 13.94 0.68 -9.49
C ARG A 119 15.31 0.47 -8.87
N GLU A 120 16.32 1.21 -9.35
CA GLU A 120 17.67 1.14 -8.81
C GLU A 120 17.74 1.58 -7.34
N ARG A 121 17.00 2.62 -6.97
CA ARG A 121 16.86 3.04 -5.58
C ARG A 121 16.29 1.90 -4.71
N MET A 122 15.22 1.23 -5.15
CA MET A 122 14.64 0.11 -4.40
C MET A 122 15.55 -1.12 -4.38
N ARG A 123 16.30 -1.41 -5.44
CA ARG A 123 17.34 -2.47 -5.48
C ARG A 123 18.39 -2.26 -4.38
N LYS A 124 18.76 -1.01 -4.12
CA LYS A 124 19.71 -0.63 -3.06
C LYS A 124 19.10 -0.63 -1.65
N GLY A 125 17.82 -0.99 -1.49
CA GLY A 125 17.11 -0.93 -0.21
C GLY A 125 16.83 0.50 0.28
N LEU A 126 16.98 1.50 -0.59
CA LEU A 126 16.81 2.90 -0.23
C LEU A 126 15.32 3.28 -0.31
N LEU A 127 14.56 2.97 0.73
CA LEU A 127 13.15 3.32 0.81
C LEU A 127 12.95 4.81 1.11
N PHE A 128 11.72 5.28 0.98
CA PHE A 128 11.32 6.61 1.44
C PHE A 128 10.79 6.49 2.88
N GLU A 129 10.92 7.54 3.69
CA GLU A 129 10.37 7.54 5.06
C GLU A 129 8.86 7.25 5.06
N GLU A 130 8.17 7.73 4.04
CA GLU A 130 6.72 7.55 3.90
C GLU A 130 6.34 6.12 3.55
N CYS A 131 7.29 5.25 3.21
CA CYS A 131 7.05 3.81 3.11
C CYS A 131 6.62 3.19 4.46
N LYS A 132 6.80 3.87 5.59
CA LYS A 132 6.20 3.48 6.89
C LYS A 132 4.67 3.58 6.91
N ARG A 133 4.08 4.29 5.95
CA ARG A 133 2.62 4.48 5.76
C ARG A 133 2.12 3.75 4.51
N CYS A 134 2.78 2.66 4.12
CA CYS A 134 2.32 1.84 3.02
C CYS A 134 0.98 1.17 3.39
N LEU A 135 0.14 0.87 2.41
CA LEU A 135 -1.09 0.14 2.72
C LEU A 135 -0.73 -1.27 3.21
N PRO A 136 -1.37 -1.76 4.29
CA PRO A 136 -1.10 -3.08 4.85
C PRO A 136 -1.12 -4.23 3.83
N ASP A 137 -1.98 -4.14 2.81
CA ASP A 137 -2.11 -5.17 1.77
C ASP A 137 -0.84 -5.25 0.90
N PHE A 138 -0.29 -4.10 0.51
CA PHE A 138 0.98 -4.06 -0.22
C PHE A 138 2.14 -4.49 0.67
N MET A 139 2.07 -4.23 1.97
CA MET A 139 3.06 -4.73 2.92
C MET A 139 3.05 -6.25 3.02
N GLU A 140 1.87 -6.88 3.08
CA GLU A 140 1.77 -8.33 3.05
C GLU A 140 2.29 -8.88 1.73
N LEU A 141 1.75 -8.38 0.61
CA LEU A 141 2.11 -8.81 -0.74
C LEU A 141 3.62 -8.70 -1.01
N PHE A 142 4.23 -7.54 -0.75
CA PHE A 142 5.64 -7.33 -1.06
C PHE A 142 6.58 -8.14 -0.17
N ASN A 143 6.20 -8.35 1.10
CA ASN A 143 6.96 -9.24 1.99
C ASN A 143 6.85 -10.70 1.54
N GLU A 144 5.71 -11.14 1.01
CA GLU A 144 5.56 -12.48 0.44
C GLU A 144 6.33 -12.64 -0.86
N LEU A 145 6.26 -11.66 -1.77
CA LEU A 145 7.06 -11.64 -2.99
C LEU A 145 8.55 -11.69 -2.68
N TYR A 146 9.01 -10.92 -1.68
CA TYR A 146 10.41 -10.93 -1.25
C TYR A 146 10.85 -12.32 -0.75
N LYS A 147 9.97 -13.06 -0.05
CA LYS A 147 10.27 -14.44 0.36
C LYS A 147 10.35 -15.39 -0.84
N LYS A 148 9.39 -15.28 -1.79
CA LYS A 148 9.27 -16.18 -2.96
C LYS A 148 10.41 -15.99 -3.96
N VAL A 149 10.78 -14.73 -4.22
CA VAL A 149 11.84 -14.38 -5.17
C VAL A 149 13.23 -14.71 -4.58
N GLY A 150 13.30 -15.15 -3.31
CA GLY A 150 14.54 -15.31 -2.56
C GLY A 150 15.17 -13.95 -2.29
N LYS A 151 16.30 -13.92 -1.58
CA LYS A 151 17.15 -12.71 -1.53
C LYS A 151 17.53 -12.42 -2.98
N TRP A 152 16.76 -11.58 -3.67
CA TRP A 152 17.06 -11.11 -5.02
C TRP A 152 18.47 -10.59 -4.93
N SER A 153 19.37 -11.35 -5.52
CA SER A 153 20.72 -11.46 -5.05
C SER A 153 21.37 -10.09 -5.16
N LEU A 154 21.68 -9.49 -4.01
CA LEU A 154 22.80 -8.55 -3.86
C LEU A 154 24.15 -9.26 -4.12
N LYS A 155 24.16 -10.26 -5.01
CA LYS A 155 25.38 -10.71 -5.67
C LYS A 155 25.63 -9.67 -6.75
N ARG A 156 26.33 -8.61 -6.34
CA ARG A 156 27.22 -7.90 -7.26
C ARG A 156 28.33 -8.84 -7.69
#